data_AF-A0A1M5IW87-F1
#
_entry.id   AF-A0A1M5IW87-F1
#
_cell.length_a   1.000
_cell.length_b   1.000
_cell.length_c   1.000
_cell.angle_alpha   90.00
_cell.angle_beta   90.00
_cell.angle_gamma   90.00
#
_symmetry.space_group_name_H-M   'P 1'
#
loop_
_entity.id
_entity.type
_entity.pdbx_description
1 polymer ?
#
loop_
_entity_poly.entity_id
_entity_poly.type
_entity_poly.pdbx_seq_one_letter_code
_entity_poly.pdbx_strand_id
1 'polypeptide(L)'
;MKKKMILAISLSAAALLAGCTKGLKPSDADVYRNKTGIIGVFRQTAFYCEDMMPQYMTLGAQKIVVKPSWSHDQDNLFISEMKPGIAPLYKYEYACGIDETKLTLDTADNGKKPFPYAVKIPDKGFCKIVISFLENDNLFSHNDDLLSEYFEKHEVAAGYPNIPYCDVIDTKGNVVTFMNRDSLYREQYNAAFEKAKNLTNDDIYPLVSIDGNSDKVSMSGDNSQVILVTWHNDPDRFKDGEITHLKDDEVLWAFTDKEFLAWFRENHAKVDNWDIRLKQLLGKSPDTDNRYFTVFWVRVTDVFRPAFFPDISTDMMNTTFTNTLEEDTTANAMWFKNWFDKESSVAYRKDGFPWTRLGYTYDWGNPNSKYGLSEFIVKEGAEIEVKFTRKNRAFLTWMKDRM
;
A
#
# COMPACT_ATOMS: atom_id res chain seq x y z
N MET A 1 76.19 -5.49 52.96
CA MET A 1 75.70 -4.11 52.73
C MET A 1 74.96 -4.06 51.41
N LYS A 2 73.69 -3.60 51.40
CA LYS A 2 72.95 -2.82 50.36
C LYS A 2 73.22 -3.19 48.88
N LYS A 3 72.26 -3.50 48.00
CA LYS A 3 70.85 -3.16 47.83
C LYS A 3 70.26 -4.13 46.78
N LYS A 4 69.03 -4.62 46.97
CA LYS A 4 68.23 -5.27 45.91
C LYS A 4 67.88 -4.22 44.84
N MET A 5 68.20 -4.49 43.59
CA MET A 5 67.71 -3.74 42.43
C MET A 5 66.57 -4.56 41.83
N ILE A 6 65.34 -4.07 41.99
CA ILE A 6 64.13 -4.63 41.38
C ILE A 6 64.12 -4.12 39.94
N LEU A 7 64.28 -5.03 38.97
CA LEU A 7 64.08 -4.73 37.56
C LEU A 7 62.57 -4.83 37.28
N ALA A 8 61.91 -3.68 37.19
CA ALA A 8 60.51 -3.60 36.79
C ALA A 8 60.41 -3.93 35.29
N ILE A 9 59.78 -5.06 34.98
CA ILE A 9 59.34 -5.39 33.62
C ILE A 9 58.19 -4.44 33.32
N SER A 10 58.44 -3.44 32.49
CA SER A 10 57.40 -2.58 31.93
C SER A 10 56.59 -3.41 30.92
N LEU A 11 55.50 -4.04 31.39
CA LEU A 11 54.40 -4.37 30.48
C LEU A 11 53.80 -3.05 30.00
N SER A 12 54.20 -2.60 28.82
CA SER A 12 53.43 -1.65 28.04
C SER A 12 52.15 -2.36 27.59
N ALA A 13 51.14 -2.35 28.46
CA ALA A 13 49.77 -2.56 28.04
C ALA A 13 49.43 -1.39 27.11
N ALA A 14 49.52 -1.62 25.80
CA ALA A 14 48.87 -0.76 24.84
C ALA A 14 47.36 -0.92 25.07
N ALA A 15 46.82 -0.04 25.91
CA ALA A 15 45.40 0.11 26.12
C ALA A 15 44.79 0.48 24.77
N LEU A 16 44.13 -0.50 24.14
CA LEU A 16 43.10 -0.26 23.14
C LEU A 16 42.08 0.66 23.79
N LEU A 17 42.19 1.96 23.51
CA LEU A 17 41.16 2.94 23.80
C LEU A 17 39.97 2.60 22.89
N ALA A 18 39.12 1.68 23.37
CA ALA A 18 37.76 1.53 22.91
C ALA A 18 37.01 2.83 23.23
N GLY A 19 37.09 3.79 22.33
CA GLY A 19 36.21 4.95 22.30
C GLY A 19 34.79 4.47 21.96
N CYS A 20 34.08 3.91 22.93
CA CYS A 20 32.65 3.65 22.81
C CYS A 20 31.91 4.99 22.84
N THR A 21 31.70 5.61 21.68
CA THR A 21 30.57 6.53 21.51
C THR A 21 29.31 5.71 21.74
N LYS A 22 28.69 5.84 22.93
CA LYS A 22 27.40 5.20 23.23
C LYS A 22 26.39 5.68 22.18
N GLY A 23 26.05 4.81 21.22
CA GLY A 23 24.97 5.08 20.27
C GLY A 23 23.67 5.36 21.02
N LEU A 24 22.81 6.19 20.44
CA LEU A 24 21.45 6.38 20.96
C LEU A 24 20.74 5.03 20.99
N LYS A 25 20.01 4.76 22.07
CA LYS A 25 19.14 3.58 22.17
C LYS A 25 17.73 3.98 21.76
N PRO A 26 17.16 3.42 20.68
CA PRO A 26 15.80 3.75 20.27
C PRO A 26 14.74 3.41 21.32
N SER A 27 15.02 2.46 22.21
CA SER A 27 14.14 2.10 23.34
C SER A 27 14.26 3.00 24.57
N ASP A 28 15.08 4.04 24.52
CA ASP A 28 15.19 5.03 25.61
C ASP A 28 14.29 6.24 25.35
N ALA A 29 13.25 6.40 26.16
CA ALA A 29 12.30 7.50 26.04
C ALA A 29 12.93 8.89 26.25
N ASP A 30 14.06 9.00 26.97
CA ASP A 30 14.73 10.30 27.17
C ASP A 30 15.36 10.85 25.89
N VAL A 31 15.67 9.98 24.92
CA VAL A 31 16.18 10.38 23.61
C VAL A 31 15.17 11.31 22.92
N TYR A 32 13.89 10.96 22.95
CA TYR A 32 12.85 11.70 22.24
C TYR A 32 12.36 12.95 22.98
N ARG A 33 12.63 13.07 24.28
CA ARG A 33 12.24 14.23 25.09
C ARG A 33 13.21 15.40 24.95
N ASN A 34 14.51 15.12 24.97
CA ASN A 34 15.53 16.13 25.21
C ASN A 34 16.48 16.36 24.04
N LYS A 35 16.39 15.54 23.00
CA LYS A 35 17.29 15.61 21.84
C LYS A 35 16.52 15.87 20.56
N THR A 36 17.24 16.33 19.55
CA THR A 36 16.75 16.45 18.18
C THR A 36 17.57 15.59 17.24
N GLY A 37 16.94 15.07 16.20
CA GLY A 37 17.63 14.20 15.26
C GLY A 37 16.72 13.47 14.29
N ILE A 38 17.23 12.35 13.82
CA ILE A 38 16.60 11.50 12.82
C ILE A 38 16.62 10.05 13.27
N ILE A 39 15.54 9.33 12.98
CA ILE A 39 15.43 7.88 13.10
C ILE A 39 14.87 7.35 11.78
N GLY A 40 15.21 6.14 11.38
CA GLY A 40 14.69 5.65 10.11
C GLY A 40 15.14 4.25 9.78
N VAL A 41 14.69 3.77 8.64
CA VAL A 41 15.13 2.50 8.07
C VAL A 41 15.98 2.77 6.84
N PHE A 42 17.18 2.21 6.83
CA PHE A 42 18.07 2.22 5.67
C PHE A 42 17.92 0.92 4.91
N ARG A 43 17.70 1.02 3.60
CA ARG A 43 17.54 -0.11 2.69
C ARG A 43 18.80 -0.27 1.86
N GLN A 44 19.52 -1.36 2.05
CA GLN A 44 20.69 -1.66 1.22
C GLN A 44 20.23 -2.16 -0.16
N THR A 45 21.12 -2.11 -1.14
CA THR A 45 20.90 -2.62 -2.49
C THR A 45 20.75 -4.15 -2.50
N ALA A 46 19.82 -4.72 -3.28
CA ALA A 46 19.76 -6.18 -3.48
C ALA A 46 21.08 -6.60 -4.15
N PHE A 47 21.66 -7.76 -3.77
CA PHE A 47 22.97 -8.27 -4.26
C PHE A 47 24.24 -7.82 -3.54
N TYR A 48 24.17 -7.27 -2.32
CA TYR A 48 25.35 -6.68 -1.67
C TYR A 48 25.92 -7.55 -0.54
N CYS A 49 27.26 -7.49 -0.41
CA CYS A 49 28.12 -8.40 0.35
C CYS A 49 27.57 -8.85 1.71
N GLU A 50 27.55 -10.17 1.89
CA GLU A 50 27.13 -10.86 3.13
C GLU A 50 28.17 -10.72 4.27
N ASP A 51 29.33 -10.13 3.98
CA ASP A 51 30.41 -9.92 4.96
C ASP A 51 29.93 -9.04 6.14
N MET A 52 30.38 -9.41 7.35
CA MET A 52 30.09 -8.73 8.63
C MET A 52 30.80 -7.38 8.78
N MET A 53 30.72 -6.50 7.78
CA MET A 53 31.32 -5.16 7.83
C MET A 53 30.24 -4.08 8.01
N PRO A 54 30.46 -3.10 8.90
CA PRO A 54 29.50 -2.03 9.09
C PRO A 54 29.43 -1.13 7.85
N GLN A 55 28.23 -0.67 7.53
CA GLN A 55 28.00 0.28 6.45
C GLN A 55 27.60 1.64 7.01
N TYR A 56 27.94 2.69 6.27
CA TYR A 56 27.80 4.07 6.73
C TYR A 56 27.13 4.95 5.68
N MET A 57 26.26 5.86 6.11
CA MET A 57 25.86 7.00 5.30
C MET A 57 26.42 8.30 5.89
N THR A 58 26.68 9.28 5.03
CA THR A 58 27.03 10.65 5.44
C THR A 58 25.84 11.56 5.18
N LEU A 59 25.24 12.06 6.26
CA LEU A 59 24.06 12.92 6.26
C LEU A 59 24.38 14.23 7.00
N GLY A 60 24.43 15.33 6.28
CA GLY A 60 24.96 16.61 6.77
C GLY A 60 26.40 16.43 7.26
N ALA A 61 26.67 16.84 8.50
CA ALA A 61 27.97 16.67 9.14
C ALA A 61 28.16 15.31 9.84
N GLN A 62 27.14 14.44 9.84
CA GLN A 62 27.16 13.17 10.58
C GLN A 62 27.52 12.00 9.67
N LYS A 63 28.34 11.09 10.19
CA LYS A 63 28.57 9.75 9.62
C LYS A 63 27.80 8.74 10.47
N ILE A 64 26.75 8.16 9.90
CA ILE A 64 25.77 7.34 10.59
C ILE A 64 25.97 5.89 10.19
N VAL A 65 26.03 4.98 11.17
CA VAL A 65 26.02 3.53 10.92
C VAL A 65 24.60 3.16 10.48
N VAL A 66 24.48 2.63 9.27
CA VAL A 66 23.19 2.24 8.68
C VAL A 66 23.00 0.74 8.58
N LYS A 67 24.09 -0.03 8.61
CA LYS A 67 24.08 -1.48 8.83
C LYS A 67 25.19 -1.80 9.81
N PRO A 68 24.89 -2.33 11.00
CA PRO A 68 25.94 -2.76 11.93
C PRO A 68 26.59 -4.05 11.43
N SER A 69 27.81 -4.33 11.89
CA SER A 69 28.56 -5.53 11.49
C SER A 69 27.88 -6.86 11.82
N TRP A 70 26.93 -6.87 12.76
CA TRP A 70 26.19 -8.06 13.18
C TRP A 70 24.86 -8.27 12.43
N SER A 71 24.43 -7.33 11.60
CA SER A 71 23.15 -7.46 10.89
C SER A 71 23.34 -8.13 9.53
N HIS A 72 22.51 -9.14 9.28
CA HIS A 72 22.35 -9.77 7.96
C HIS A 72 21.07 -9.30 7.26
N ASP A 73 20.31 -8.39 7.87
CA ASP A 73 19.05 -7.90 7.33
C ASP A 73 19.29 -6.96 6.14
N GLN A 74 18.38 -7.01 5.17
CA GLN A 74 18.37 -6.10 4.02
C GLN A 74 18.10 -4.65 4.43
N ASP A 75 17.18 -4.50 5.37
CA ASP A 75 16.74 -3.22 5.89
C ASP A 75 17.20 -3.11 7.35
N ASN A 76 17.61 -1.93 7.78
CA ASN A 76 18.22 -1.74 9.10
C ASN A 76 17.75 -0.43 9.73
N LEU A 77 17.40 -0.48 11.02
CA LEU A 77 17.07 0.74 11.76
C LEU A 77 18.35 1.54 12.03
N PHE A 78 18.31 2.85 11.76
CA PHE A 78 19.32 3.80 12.20
C PHE A 78 18.69 4.89 13.06
N ILE A 79 19.49 5.48 13.94
CA ILE A 79 19.11 6.64 14.74
C ILE A 79 20.34 7.54 14.95
N SER A 80 20.16 8.85 14.82
CA SER A 80 21.23 9.82 15.03
C SER A 80 20.69 11.11 15.64
N GLU A 81 21.38 11.59 16.68
CA GLU A 81 21.21 12.96 17.17
C GLU A 81 21.81 13.91 16.13
N MET A 82 21.09 14.97 15.76
CA MET A 82 21.54 15.93 14.75
C MET A 82 21.10 17.34 15.13
N LYS A 83 21.90 18.34 14.78
CA LYS A 83 21.49 19.74 14.95
C LYS A 83 20.34 20.08 13.99
N PRO A 84 19.40 20.95 14.37
CA PRO A 84 18.35 21.42 13.47
C PRO A 84 18.92 22.04 12.20
N GLY A 85 18.22 21.87 11.09
CA GLY A 85 18.60 22.43 9.79
C GLY A 85 18.65 21.40 8.67
N ILE A 86 19.10 21.84 7.49
CA ILE A 86 19.17 21.00 6.28
C ILE A 86 20.42 20.12 6.36
N ALA A 87 20.22 18.81 6.24
CA ALA A 87 21.27 17.80 6.24
C ALA A 87 21.29 17.06 4.90
N PRO A 88 22.22 17.43 3.99
CA PRO A 88 22.38 16.74 2.71
C PRO A 88 22.87 15.31 2.85
N LEU A 89 22.30 14.39 2.10
CA LEU A 89 22.83 13.05 1.93
C LEU A 89 23.98 13.16 0.91
N TYR A 90 25.20 12.89 1.35
CA TYR A 90 26.38 13.04 0.50
C TYR A 90 26.87 11.71 -0.03
N LYS A 91 26.87 10.69 0.84
CA LYS A 91 27.66 9.49 0.62
C LYS A 91 27.05 8.28 1.28
N TYR A 92 27.25 7.14 0.65
CA TYR A 92 27.06 5.82 1.25
C TYR A 92 28.35 5.02 1.05
N GLU A 93 28.89 4.49 2.14
CA GLU A 93 30.18 3.80 2.21
C GLU A 93 30.00 2.40 2.76
N TYR A 94 30.58 1.42 2.09
CA TYR A 94 30.62 0.03 2.54
C TYR A 94 31.90 -0.65 2.06
N ALA A 95 32.27 -1.75 2.71
CA ALA A 95 33.41 -2.59 2.32
C ALA A 95 32.93 -4.00 1.99
N CYS A 96 33.58 -4.61 0.99
CA CYS A 96 33.40 -6.00 0.57
C CYS A 96 34.78 -6.65 0.56
N GLY A 97 35.09 -7.48 1.56
CA GLY A 97 36.46 -7.95 1.78
C GLY A 97 37.47 -6.80 1.93
N ILE A 98 38.43 -6.71 1.00
CA ILE A 98 39.48 -5.68 0.99
C ILE A 98 39.11 -4.42 0.19
N ASP A 99 37.99 -4.46 -0.54
CA ASP A 99 37.59 -3.37 -1.43
C ASP A 99 36.63 -2.41 -0.72
N GLU A 100 37.03 -1.15 -0.56
CA GLU A 100 36.16 -0.07 -0.10
C GLU A 100 35.37 0.52 -1.28
N THR A 101 34.04 0.47 -1.21
CA THR A 101 33.18 1.16 -2.18
C THR A 101 32.55 2.40 -1.57
N LYS A 102 32.53 3.46 -2.38
CA LYS A 102 32.03 4.78 -2.02
C LYS A 102 31.06 5.25 -3.10
N LEU A 103 29.78 5.26 -2.77
CA LEU A 103 28.75 5.86 -3.60
C LEU A 103 28.57 7.31 -3.15
N THR A 104 28.92 8.24 -4.03
CA THR A 104 28.73 9.68 -3.81
C THR A 104 27.54 10.11 -4.65
N LEU A 105 26.58 10.81 -4.05
CA LEU A 105 25.47 11.36 -4.80
C LEU A 105 25.97 12.49 -5.70
N ASP A 106 25.80 12.33 -7.02
CA ASP A 106 26.11 13.37 -7.98
C ASP A 106 25.00 14.43 -7.97
N THR A 107 25.25 15.54 -7.28
CA THR A 107 24.37 16.71 -7.27
C THR A 107 24.80 17.76 -8.32
N ALA A 108 25.73 17.43 -9.22
CA ALA A 108 26.45 18.38 -10.07
C ALA A 108 25.70 18.84 -11.34
N ASP A 109 24.46 18.38 -11.58
CA ASP A 109 23.58 19.01 -12.60
C ASP A 109 23.13 20.43 -12.19
N ASN A 110 23.78 21.04 -11.17
CA ASN A 110 23.65 22.42 -10.74
C ASN A 110 22.19 22.90 -10.57
N GLY A 111 21.31 22.03 -10.08
CA GLY A 111 19.90 22.37 -9.85
C GLY A 111 19.06 22.56 -11.11
N LYS A 112 19.53 22.15 -12.30
CA LYS A 112 18.74 22.20 -13.54
C LYS A 112 17.48 21.35 -13.45
N LYS A 113 17.58 20.16 -12.84
CA LYS A 113 16.43 19.32 -12.48
C LYS A 113 16.27 19.25 -10.95
N PRO A 114 15.05 19.41 -10.41
CA PRO A 114 14.79 19.17 -9.00
C PRO A 114 15.11 17.71 -8.67
N PHE A 115 16.01 17.51 -7.71
CA PHE A 115 16.38 16.18 -7.23
C PHE A 115 16.41 16.19 -5.69
N PRO A 116 15.66 15.30 -5.01
CA PRO A 116 15.72 15.16 -3.56
C PRO A 116 17.14 14.79 -3.10
N TYR A 117 17.76 15.60 -2.24
CA TYR A 117 19.15 15.35 -1.82
C TYR A 117 19.39 15.55 -0.33
N ALA A 118 18.47 16.16 0.42
CA ALA A 118 18.68 16.47 1.83
C ALA A 118 17.40 16.26 2.65
N VAL A 119 17.57 16.11 3.97
CA VAL A 119 16.48 16.06 4.94
C VAL A 119 16.54 17.30 5.83
N LYS A 120 15.41 17.80 6.32
CA LYS A 120 15.35 18.87 7.31
C LYS A 120 15.21 18.26 8.70
N ILE A 121 16.24 18.44 9.53
CA ILE A 121 16.22 18.04 10.94
C ILE A 121 15.38 19.07 11.71
N PRO A 122 14.41 18.61 12.52
CA PRO A 122 13.48 19.51 13.22
C PRO A 122 14.18 20.31 14.33
N ASP A 123 13.59 21.45 14.70
CA ASP A 123 14.08 22.28 15.80
C ASP A 123 14.02 21.56 17.16
N LYS A 124 13.06 20.63 17.31
CA LYS A 124 12.87 19.83 18.52
C LYS A 124 12.35 18.44 18.17
N GLY A 125 12.83 17.42 18.90
CA GLY A 125 12.39 16.04 18.74
C GLY A 125 13.02 15.36 17.52
N PHE A 126 12.59 14.14 17.24
CA PHE A 126 13.09 13.38 16.10
C PHE A 126 12.10 13.44 14.95
N CYS A 127 12.60 13.26 13.73
CA CYS A 127 11.78 12.93 12.58
C CYS A 127 12.14 11.54 12.03
N LYS A 128 11.20 10.87 11.34
CA LYS A 128 11.36 9.54 10.76
C LYS A 128 11.52 9.58 9.24
N ILE A 129 12.23 8.62 8.65
CA ILE A 129 12.39 8.50 7.20
C ILE A 129 12.81 7.09 6.75
N VAL A 130 12.58 6.75 5.49
CA VAL A 130 13.26 5.62 4.82
C VAL A 130 14.25 6.14 3.80
N ILE A 131 15.49 5.66 3.86
CA ILE A 131 16.59 6.04 2.94
C ILE A 131 17.03 4.80 2.15
N SER A 132 17.17 4.93 0.84
CA SER A 132 17.51 3.83 -0.07
C SER A 132 18.56 4.25 -1.09
N PHE A 133 19.47 3.34 -1.42
CA PHE A 133 20.39 3.47 -2.56
C PHE A 133 20.12 2.40 -3.65
N LEU A 134 18.95 1.75 -3.62
CA LEU A 134 18.50 0.77 -4.62
C LEU A 134 18.44 1.39 -6.03
N GLU A 135 19.27 0.88 -6.94
CA GLU A 135 19.19 0.99 -8.40
C GLU A 135 18.45 2.22 -8.97
N ASN A 136 18.98 3.43 -8.74
CA ASN A 136 18.53 4.68 -9.38
C ASN A 136 17.08 5.13 -9.12
N ASP A 137 16.40 4.62 -8.08
CA ASP A 137 15.08 5.12 -7.66
C ASP A 137 15.07 5.74 -6.25
N ASN A 138 14.07 6.62 -6.04
CA ASN A 138 13.76 7.45 -4.86
C ASN A 138 14.66 7.27 -3.61
N LEU A 139 15.66 8.15 -3.45
CA LEU A 139 16.59 8.17 -2.31
C LEU A 139 15.91 8.24 -0.94
N PHE A 140 14.78 8.93 -0.88
CA PHE A 140 13.97 9.11 0.31
C PHE A 140 12.55 8.65 0.04
N SER A 141 11.93 7.92 0.96
CA SER A 141 10.57 7.40 0.79
C SER A 141 9.78 7.39 2.09
N HIS A 142 8.46 7.38 1.94
CA HIS A 142 7.52 7.04 2.99
C HIS A 142 7.16 5.57 2.88
N ASN A 143 7.27 4.83 3.99
CA ASN A 143 6.93 3.43 4.04
C ASN A 143 6.52 3.09 5.48
N ASP A 144 5.22 3.22 5.72
CA ASP A 144 4.64 3.12 7.05
C ASP A 144 4.73 1.70 7.62
N ASP A 145 4.48 0.70 6.78
CA ASP A 145 4.59 -0.72 7.16
C ASP A 145 6.02 -1.05 7.61
N LEU A 146 7.02 -0.67 6.81
CA LEU A 146 8.43 -0.95 7.11
C LEU A 146 8.88 -0.24 8.38
N LEU A 147 8.54 1.05 8.53
CA LEU A 147 8.90 1.79 9.73
C LEU A 147 8.17 1.27 10.97
N SER A 148 6.89 0.88 10.86
CA SER A 148 6.14 0.29 11.97
C SER A 148 6.77 -1.03 12.42
N GLU A 149 7.05 -1.94 11.48
CA GLU A 149 7.70 -3.22 11.74
C GLU A 149 9.04 -3.02 12.46
N TYR A 150 9.90 -2.14 11.94
CA TYR A 150 11.22 -1.91 12.53
C TYR A 150 11.16 -1.15 13.85
N PHE A 151 10.19 -0.26 14.04
CA PHE A 151 10.01 0.43 15.32
C PHE A 151 9.54 -0.54 16.41
N GLU A 152 8.63 -1.46 16.07
CA GLU A 152 8.18 -2.51 16.97
C GLU A 152 9.33 -3.49 17.29
N LYS A 153 10.03 -3.99 16.26
CA LYS A 153 11.18 -4.90 16.40
C LYS A 153 12.29 -4.34 17.29
N HIS A 154 12.48 -3.03 17.31
CA HIS A 154 13.52 -2.36 18.09
C HIS A 154 12.99 -1.62 19.33
N GLU A 155 11.73 -1.85 19.70
CA GLU A 155 11.08 -1.29 20.88
C GLU A 155 11.23 0.24 20.97
N VAL A 156 11.07 0.94 19.85
CA VAL A 156 11.23 2.39 19.78
C VAL A 156 10.30 3.07 20.81
N ALA A 157 10.88 3.73 21.81
CA ALA A 157 10.13 4.17 22.99
C ALA A 157 9.06 5.22 22.70
N ALA A 158 9.25 6.02 21.64
CA ALA A 158 8.23 6.94 21.19
C ALA A 158 7.05 6.24 20.48
N GLY A 159 7.26 5.05 19.92
CA GLY A 159 6.29 4.35 19.08
C GLY A 159 6.17 4.95 17.67
N TYR A 160 5.63 4.15 16.74
CA TYR A 160 5.60 4.47 15.31
C TYR A 160 4.73 5.66 14.88
N PRO A 161 3.53 5.93 15.43
CA PRO A 161 2.79 7.09 14.92
C PRO A 161 3.33 8.41 15.46
N ASN A 162 4.07 8.40 16.57
CA ASN A 162 4.35 9.62 17.35
C ASN A 162 5.58 10.41 16.87
N ILE A 163 6.37 9.86 15.95
CA ILE A 163 7.50 10.55 15.32
C ILE A 163 7.04 11.03 13.94
N PRO A 164 7.06 12.35 13.64
CA PRO A 164 6.67 12.87 12.33
C PRO A 164 7.71 12.50 11.27
N TYR A 165 7.32 12.47 9.99
CA TYR A 165 8.30 12.32 8.90
C TYR A 165 9.21 13.55 8.80
N CYS A 166 10.46 13.34 8.36
CA CYS A 166 11.36 14.45 8.04
C CYS A 166 10.87 15.17 6.77
N ASP A 167 11.01 16.48 6.67
CA ASP A 167 10.87 17.15 5.36
C ASP A 167 12.08 16.79 4.49
N VAL A 168 11.87 16.63 3.18
CA VAL A 168 12.96 16.45 2.21
C VAL A 168 13.12 17.68 1.33
N ILE A 169 14.36 18.01 1.02
CA ILE A 169 14.74 19.21 0.30
C ILE A 169 15.33 18.80 -1.05
N ASP A 170 14.82 19.42 -2.13
CA ASP A 170 15.40 19.28 -3.47
C ASP A 170 16.59 20.20 -3.69
N THR A 171 17.34 19.95 -4.77
CA THR A 171 18.46 20.80 -5.23
C THR A 171 18.09 22.27 -5.51
N LYS A 172 16.80 22.65 -5.53
CA LYS A 172 16.33 24.05 -5.65
C LYS A 172 16.00 24.69 -4.29
N GLY A 173 16.12 23.94 -3.19
CA GLY A 173 15.84 24.40 -1.84
C GLY A 173 14.35 24.35 -1.47
N ASN A 174 13.51 23.73 -2.30
CA ASN A 174 12.11 23.55 -1.95
C ASN A 174 11.98 22.40 -0.96
N VAL A 175 11.10 22.57 0.02
CA VAL A 175 10.54 21.41 0.71
C VAL A 175 9.75 20.64 -0.34
N VAL A 176 10.31 19.52 -0.76
CA VAL A 176 9.55 18.49 -1.43
C VAL A 176 8.76 17.85 -0.32
N THR A 177 7.53 18.32 -0.13
CA THR A 177 6.56 17.49 0.57
C THR A 177 6.59 16.18 -0.17
N PHE A 178 7.00 15.13 0.54
CA PHE A 178 6.50 13.83 0.19
C PHE A 178 4.97 14.02 0.19
N MET A 179 4.36 14.10 -0.97
CA MET A 179 3.10 13.39 -1.06
C MET A 179 3.49 11.97 -0.69
N ASN A 180 3.30 11.60 0.58
CA ASN A 180 3.39 10.21 0.98
C ASN A 180 2.61 9.48 -0.09
N ARG A 181 3.11 8.35 -0.60
CA ARG A 181 2.34 7.51 -1.48
C ARG A 181 0.92 7.32 -0.94
N ASP A 182 0.79 7.18 0.38
CA ASP A 182 -0.50 7.12 1.08
C ASP A 182 -1.31 8.43 1.01
N SER A 183 -0.67 9.60 1.12
CA SER A 183 -1.32 10.89 0.91
C SER A 183 -1.72 11.10 -0.55
N LEU A 184 -0.90 10.69 -1.53
CA LEU A 184 -1.24 10.69 -2.95
C LEU A 184 -2.43 9.76 -3.21
N TYR A 185 -2.42 8.55 -2.64
CA TYR A 185 -3.52 7.61 -2.76
C TYR A 185 -4.79 8.14 -2.12
N ARG A 186 -4.70 8.82 -0.97
CA ARG A 186 -5.84 9.52 -0.36
C ARG A 186 -6.35 10.65 -1.23
N GLU A 187 -5.49 11.48 -1.80
CA GLU A 187 -5.90 12.56 -2.71
C GLU A 187 -6.55 12.00 -4.00
N GLN A 188 -5.97 10.96 -4.60
CA GLN A 188 -6.54 10.26 -5.76
C GLN A 188 -7.91 9.66 -5.43
N TYR A 189 -8.01 9.01 -4.27
CA TYR A 189 -9.26 8.45 -3.77
C TYR A 189 -10.31 9.53 -3.51
N ASN A 190 -9.94 10.64 -2.86
CA ASN A 190 -10.84 11.77 -2.61
C ASN A 190 -11.29 12.42 -3.91
N ALA A 191 -10.40 12.57 -4.90
CA ALA A 191 -10.76 13.07 -6.22
C ALA A 191 -11.75 12.15 -6.94
N ALA A 192 -11.53 10.83 -6.87
CA ALA A 192 -12.46 9.84 -7.38
C ALA A 192 -13.81 9.89 -6.66
N PHE A 193 -13.80 10.03 -5.33
CA PHE A 193 -14.99 10.15 -4.49
C PHE A 193 -15.81 11.39 -4.85
N GLU A 194 -15.18 12.56 -5.00
CA GLU A 194 -15.87 13.77 -5.44
C GLU A 194 -16.38 13.67 -6.88
N LYS A 195 -15.61 13.07 -7.80
CA LYS A 195 -16.03 12.89 -9.19
C LYS A 195 -17.20 11.90 -9.31
N ALA A 196 -17.20 10.81 -8.55
CA ALA A 196 -18.24 9.78 -8.58
C ALA A 196 -19.64 10.30 -8.18
N LYS A 197 -19.72 11.40 -7.40
CA LYS A 197 -20.99 12.06 -7.07
C LYS A 197 -21.71 12.63 -8.29
N ASN A 198 -20.97 13.01 -9.33
CA ASN A 198 -21.44 13.76 -10.50
C ASN A 198 -20.88 13.19 -11.81
N LEU A 199 -21.13 11.91 -12.07
CA LEU A 199 -20.83 11.28 -13.37
C LEU A 199 -21.91 11.61 -14.40
N THR A 200 -21.50 11.78 -15.65
CA THR A 200 -22.39 12.13 -16.77
C THR A 200 -22.40 11.03 -17.83
N ASN A 201 -23.12 11.23 -18.93
CA ASN A 201 -23.16 10.27 -20.04
C ASN A 201 -21.77 10.02 -20.66
N ASP A 202 -20.83 10.98 -20.55
CA ASP A 202 -19.45 10.81 -21.01
C ASP A 202 -18.64 9.84 -20.15
N ASP A 203 -19.15 9.52 -18.96
CA ASP A 203 -18.54 8.59 -18.01
C ASP A 203 -19.14 7.16 -18.12
N ILE A 204 -20.01 6.91 -19.11
CA ILE A 204 -20.57 5.59 -19.40
C ILE A 204 -19.56 4.77 -20.22
N TYR A 205 -19.27 3.56 -19.74
CA TYR A 205 -18.40 2.60 -20.42
C TYR A 205 -19.20 1.35 -20.80
N PRO A 206 -18.76 0.58 -21.82
CA PRO A 206 -19.30 -0.75 -22.07
C PRO A 206 -19.11 -1.65 -20.84
N LEU A 207 -20.20 -2.28 -20.39
CA LEU A 207 -20.19 -3.15 -19.23
C LEU A 207 -20.18 -4.63 -19.62
N VAL A 208 -19.79 -5.49 -18.69
CA VAL A 208 -19.95 -6.94 -18.82
C VAL A 208 -21.42 -7.31 -18.58
N SER A 209 -22.04 -7.98 -19.56
CA SER A 209 -23.35 -8.62 -19.44
C SER A 209 -23.24 -10.06 -18.91
N ILE A 210 -24.20 -10.46 -18.09
CA ILE A 210 -24.45 -11.84 -17.65
C ILE A 210 -25.68 -12.34 -18.43
N ASP A 211 -25.47 -12.68 -19.69
CA ASP A 211 -26.50 -13.03 -20.68
C ASP A 211 -26.32 -14.43 -21.30
N GLY A 212 -25.30 -15.18 -20.85
CA GLY A 212 -24.92 -16.49 -21.40
C GLY A 212 -24.00 -16.44 -22.63
N ASN A 213 -23.77 -15.26 -23.22
CA ASN A 213 -22.93 -15.09 -24.42
C ASN A 213 -21.58 -14.42 -24.14
N SER A 214 -21.47 -13.68 -23.05
CA SER A 214 -20.24 -12.97 -22.65
C SER A 214 -19.07 -13.92 -22.36
N ASP A 215 -17.91 -13.66 -22.98
CA ASP A 215 -16.66 -14.37 -22.68
C ASP A 215 -16.02 -13.92 -21.35
N LYS A 216 -16.56 -12.86 -20.73
CA LYS A 216 -16.14 -12.29 -19.45
C LYS A 216 -16.87 -12.86 -18.24
N VAL A 217 -17.71 -13.89 -18.42
CA VAL A 217 -18.47 -14.51 -17.33
C VAL A 217 -18.37 -16.04 -17.38
N SER A 218 -18.33 -16.69 -16.20
CA SER A 218 -18.51 -18.14 -16.08
C SER A 218 -19.93 -18.45 -15.59
N MET A 219 -20.72 -19.14 -16.40
CA MET A 219 -22.09 -19.55 -16.06
C MET A 219 -22.23 -21.07 -16.00
N SER A 220 -23.25 -21.56 -15.30
CA SER A 220 -23.64 -22.97 -15.34
C SER A 220 -24.14 -23.35 -16.74
N GLY A 221 -24.15 -24.65 -17.06
CA GLY A 221 -24.54 -25.11 -18.40
C GLY A 221 -25.99 -24.79 -18.81
N ASP A 222 -26.85 -24.50 -17.84
CA ASP A 222 -28.24 -24.07 -18.01
C ASP A 222 -28.43 -22.54 -17.82
N ASN A 223 -27.34 -21.79 -17.64
CA ASN A 223 -27.32 -20.35 -17.35
C ASN A 223 -28.08 -19.90 -16.09
N SER A 224 -28.42 -20.81 -15.16
CA SER A 224 -29.13 -20.47 -13.92
C SER A 224 -28.23 -19.87 -12.84
N GLN A 225 -26.93 -20.16 -12.88
CA GLN A 225 -25.93 -19.68 -11.93
C GLN A 225 -24.75 -19.01 -12.62
N VAL A 226 -24.11 -18.10 -11.89
CA VAL A 226 -22.92 -17.35 -12.32
C VAL A 226 -21.83 -17.42 -11.25
N ILE A 227 -20.56 -17.49 -11.68
CA ILE A 227 -19.41 -17.31 -10.78
C ILE A 227 -19.16 -15.82 -10.58
N LEU A 228 -19.18 -15.40 -9.32
CA LEU A 228 -18.75 -14.08 -8.90
C LEU A 228 -17.59 -14.16 -7.91
N VAL A 229 -16.92 -13.03 -7.76
CA VAL A 229 -15.77 -12.83 -6.88
C VAL A 229 -16.05 -11.66 -5.96
N THR A 230 -15.93 -11.85 -4.65
CA THR A 230 -16.00 -10.76 -3.65
C THR A 230 -14.67 -10.57 -2.96
N TRP A 231 -14.39 -9.34 -2.48
CA TRP A 231 -13.17 -8.98 -1.76
C TRP A 231 -13.51 -8.47 -0.36
N HIS A 232 -12.97 -9.10 0.68
CA HIS A 232 -13.36 -8.91 2.08
C HIS A 232 -12.20 -9.17 3.06
N ASN A 233 -12.46 -8.95 4.36
CA ASN A 233 -11.52 -9.17 5.47
C ASN A 233 -11.97 -10.28 6.45
N ASP A 234 -13.09 -10.96 6.17
CA ASP A 234 -13.67 -12.02 7.02
C ASP A 234 -13.51 -13.42 6.41
N PRO A 235 -12.38 -14.14 6.64
CA PRO A 235 -12.10 -15.42 6.00
C PRO A 235 -12.92 -16.59 6.54
N ASP A 236 -13.35 -16.54 7.80
CA ASP A 236 -14.04 -17.66 8.44
C ASP A 236 -15.50 -17.80 7.99
N ARG A 237 -16.02 -16.72 7.39
CA ARG A 237 -17.39 -16.64 6.91
C ARG A 237 -17.64 -17.44 5.63
N PHE A 238 -16.68 -17.48 4.71
CA PHE A 238 -16.81 -18.19 3.44
C PHE A 238 -15.77 -19.28 3.39
N LYS A 239 -16.19 -20.53 3.61
CA LYS A 239 -15.27 -21.67 3.61
C LYS A 239 -15.37 -22.46 2.32
N ASP A 240 -14.24 -22.97 1.87
CA ASP A 240 -14.13 -23.78 0.65
C ASP A 240 -15.18 -24.91 0.61
N GLY A 241 -15.98 -24.94 -0.45
CA GLY A 241 -16.98 -25.97 -0.71
C GLY A 241 -18.28 -25.83 0.07
N GLU A 242 -18.42 -24.83 0.94
CA GLU A 242 -19.63 -24.64 1.74
C GLU A 242 -20.73 -23.90 0.96
N ILE A 243 -21.97 -24.35 1.16
CA ILE A 243 -23.16 -23.61 0.80
C ILE A 243 -23.56 -22.76 2.00
N THR A 244 -23.75 -21.46 1.79
CA THR A 244 -24.16 -20.52 2.85
C THR A 244 -25.20 -19.54 2.32
N HIS A 245 -25.97 -18.96 3.24
CA HIS A 245 -26.95 -17.94 2.92
C HIS A 245 -26.44 -16.58 3.40
N LEU A 246 -26.59 -15.55 2.56
CA LEU A 246 -26.33 -14.18 2.97
C LEU A 246 -27.30 -13.79 4.09
N LYS A 247 -26.79 -13.08 5.10
CA LYS A 247 -27.59 -12.70 6.28
C LYS A 247 -28.70 -11.72 5.88
N ASP A 248 -29.69 -11.55 6.75
CA ASP A 248 -30.67 -10.47 6.57
C ASP A 248 -29.95 -9.12 6.56
N ASP A 249 -30.46 -8.17 5.74
CA ASP A 249 -29.90 -6.84 5.50
C ASP A 249 -28.48 -6.80 4.89
N GLU A 250 -27.97 -7.94 4.44
CA GLU A 250 -26.64 -8.05 3.85
C GLU A 250 -26.68 -8.11 2.33
N VAL A 251 -25.98 -7.17 1.70
CA VAL A 251 -25.73 -7.18 0.26
C VAL A 251 -24.25 -7.43 -0.01
N LEU A 252 -23.96 -8.46 -0.80
CA LEU A 252 -22.58 -8.82 -1.12
C LEU A 252 -22.15 -8.18 -2.44
N TRP A 253 -21.16 -7.29 -2.39
CA TRP A 253 -20.57 -6.68 -3.58
C TRP A 253 -19.60 -7.64 -4.26
N ALA A 254 -19.69 -7.75 -5.59
CA ALA A 254 -18.94 -8.73 -6.34
C ALA A 254 -18.63 -8.30 -7.79
N PHE A 255 -17.73 -9.07 -8.42
CA PHE A 255 -17.20 -8.86 -9.77
C PHE A 255 -17.19 -10.21 -10.50
N THR A 256 -17.10 -10.22 -11.83
CA THR A 256 -17.04 -11.47 -12.60
C THR A 256 -15.63 -12.04 -12.63
N ASP A 257 -15.49 -13.37 -12.60
CA ASP A 257 -14.17 -14.03 -12.52
C ASP A 257 -13.34 -13.84 -13.79
N LYS A 258 -13.97 -13.91 -14.96
CA LYS A 258 -13.28 -13.82 -16.26
C LYS A 258 -12.98 -12.38 -16.69
N GLU A 259 -13.79 -11.39 -16.31
CA GLU A 259 -13.40 -9.98 -16.50
C GLU A 259 -12.16 -9.66 -15.66
N PHE A 260 -12.16 -10.06 -14.39
CA PHE A 260 -10.99 -9.90 -13.53
C PHE A 260 -9.77 -10.59 -14.15
N LEU A 261 -9.91 -11.83 -14.64
CA LEU A 261 -8.82 -12.55 -15.31
C LEU A 261 -8.34 -11.83 -16.58
N ALA A 262 -9.25 -11.26 -17.38
CA ALA A 262 -8.88 -10.49 -18.58
C ALA A 262 -8.09 -9.24 -18.20
N TRP A 263 -8.59 -8.47 -17.23
CA TRP A 263 -7.89 -7.31 -16.70
C TRP A 263 -6.50 -7.71 -16.15
N PHE A 264 -6.43 -8.82 -15.40
CA PHE A 264 -5.18 -9.34 -14.85
C PHE A 264 -4.19 -9.69 -15.96
N ARG A 265 -4.60 -10.43 -17.00
CA ARG A 265 -3.75 -10.80 -18.14
C ARG A 265 -3.11 -9.57 -18.79
N GLU A 266 -3.87 -8.50 -18.98
CA GLU A 266 -3.42 -7.28 -19.65
C GLU A 266 -2.49 -6.41 -18.78
N ASN A 267 -2.67 -6.44 -17.46
CA ASN A 267 -2.07 -5.45 -16.55
C ASN A 267 -1.05 -6.00 -15.57
N HIS A 268 -1.10 -7.29 -15.19
CA HIS A 268 -0.31 -7.85 -14.07
C HIS A 268 1.20 -7.57 -14.15
N ALA A 269 1.78 -7.57 -15.36
CA ALA A 269 3.21 -7.34 -15.57
C ALA A 269 3.65 -5.89 -15.24
N LYS A 270 2.71 -4.94 -15.16
CA LYS A 270 2.94 -3.52 -14.85
C LYS A 270 2.61 -3.17 -13.39
N VAL A 271 2.22 -4.17 -12.58
CA VAL A 271 1.78 -3.94 -11.20
C VAL A 271 2.93 -4.23 -10.24
N ASP A 272 3.52 -3.16 -9.71
CA ASP A 272 4.63 -3.27 -8.74
C ASP A 272 4.12 -3.52 -7.31
N ASN A 273 2.91 -3.05 -6.98
CA ASN A 273 2.31 -3.21 -5.66
C ASN A 273 0.84 -3.65 -5.78
N TRP A 274 0.61 -4.93 -5.52
CA TRP A 274 -0.73 -5.51 -5.57
C TRP A 274 -1.66 -5.06 -4.45
N ASP A 275 -1.15 -4.71 -3.28
CA ASP A 275 -2.01 -4.27 -2.17
C ASP A 275 -2.77 -3.00 -2.57
N ILE A 276 -2.05 -1.98 -3.04
CA ILE A 276 -2.70 -0.75 -3.49
C ILE A 276 -3.43 -0.91 -4.81
N ARG A 277 -2.89 -1.70 -5.75
CA ARG A 277 -3.51 -1.81 -7.08
C ARG A 277 -4.91 -2.44 -7.01
N LEU A 278 -5.12 -3.39 -6.10
CA LEU A 278 -6.43 -3.97 -5.85
C LEU A 278 -7.41 -2.93 -5.25
N LYS A 279 -6.95 -2.10 -4.32
CA LYS A 279 -7.74 -0.98 -3.76
C LYS A 279 -8.16 -0.01 -4.86
N GLN A 280 -7.23 0.33 -5.74
CA GLN A 280 -7.46 1.15 -6.92
C GLN A 280 -8.51 0.54 -7.84
N LEU A 281 -8.24 -0.68 -8.34
CA LEU A 281 -9.08 -1.36 -9.32
C LEU A 281 -10.52 -1.51 -8.83
N LEU A 282 -10.68 -1.84 -7.56
CA LEU A 282 -11.98 -2.16 -6.95
C LEU A 282 -12.66 -0.95 -6.29
N GLY A 283 -12.13 0.27 -6.50
CA GLY A 283 -12.72 1.50 -5.97
C GLY A 283 -12.79 1.55 -4.44
N LYS A 284 -11.87 0.87 -3.73
CA LYS A 284 -11.82 0.83 -2.27
C LYS A 284 -10.86 1.87 -1.70
N SER A 285 -11.15 2.29 -0.47
CA SER A 285 -10.30 3.20 0.29
C SER A 285 -8.85 2.68 0.38
N PRO A 286 -7.83 3.57 0.33
CA PRO A 286 -6.45 3.19 0.57
C PRO A 286 -6.25 2.50 1.93
N ASP A 287 -7.14 2.75 2.89
CA ASP A 287 -7.09 2.19 4.26
C ASP A 287 -7.77 0.83 4.42
N THR A 288 -8.42 0.30 3.38
CA THR A 288 -9.12 -0.99 3.53
C THR A 288 -8.13 -2.10 3.90
N ASP A 289 -8.55 -2.92 4.84
CA ASP A 289 -7.82 -4.09 5.32
C ASP A 289 -8.29 -5.38 4.63
N ASN A 290 -9.05 -5.30 3.54
CA ASN A 290 -9.46 -6.48 2.78
C ASN A 290 -8.24 -7.30 2.34
N ARG A 291 -8.24 -8.59 2.69
CA ARG A 291 -7.14 -9.52 2.43
C ARG A 291 -7.56 -10.81 1.74
N TYR A 292 -8.86 -11.04 1.54
CA TYR A 292 -9.40 -12.30 1.05
C TYR A 292 -10.32 -12.09 -0.14
N PHE A 293 -10.14 -12.94 -1.14
CA PHE A 293 -11.09 -13.12 -2.23
C PHE A 293 -11.85 -14.42 -2.03
N THR A 294 -13.17 -14.35 -2.17
CA THR A 294 -14.04 -15.52 -2.23
C THR A 294 -14.61 -15.62 -3.63
N VAL A 295 -14.44 -16.80 -4.26
CA VAL A 295 -15.04 -17.14 -5.54
C VAL A 295 -16.20 -18.09 -5.26
N PHE A 296 -17.39 -17.76 -5.75
CA PHE A 296 -18.61 -18.49 -5.41
C PHE A 296 -19.59 -18.54 -6.59
N TRP A 297 -20.44 -19.57 -6.60
CA TRP A 297 -21.62 -19.63 -7.44
C TRP A 297 -22.79 -18.95 -6.76
N VAL A 298 -23.64 -18.30 -7.55
CA VAL A 298 -24.90 -17.72 -7.10
C VAL A 298 -25.92 -17.78 -8.23
N ARG A 299 -27.22 -17.84 -7.89
CA ARG A 299 -28.29 -17.77 -8.89
C ARG A 299 -28.34 -16.41 -9.55
N VAL A 300 -28.47 -16.39 -10.87
CA VAL A 300 -28.56 -15.16 -11.68
C VAL A 300 -29.73 -14.26 -11.22
N THR A 301 -30.82 -14.86 -10.74
CA THR A 301 -32.01 -14.13 -10.23
C THR A 301 -31.79 -13.36 -8.93
N ASP A 302 -30.71 -13.65 -8.21
CA ASP A 302 -30.36 -13.00 -6.94
C ASP A 302 -29.28 -11.91 -7.13
N VAL A 303 -28.84 -11.70 -8.38
CA VAL A 303 -27.77 -10.76 -8.75
C VAL A 303 -28.38 -9.54 -9.43
N PHE A 304 -27.94 -8.36 -9.00
CA PHE A 304 -28.33 -7.08 -9.58
C PHE A 304 -27.08 -6.27 -9.91
N ARG A 305 -27.20 -5.32 -10.83
CA ARG A 305 -26.17 -4.31 -11.06
C ARG A 305 -26.39 -3.13 -10.10
N PRO A 306 -25.40 -2.68 -9.31
CA PRO A 306 -25.53 -1.54 -8.42
C PRO A 306 -25.47 -0.22 -9.21
N ALA A 307 -26.48 0.03 -10.04
CA ALA A 307 -26.50 1.12 -11.00
C ALA A 307 -27.91 1.61 -11.29
N PHE A 308 -28.03 2.73 -12.03
CA PHE A 308 -29.33 3.23 -12.51
C PHE A 308 -30.05 2.25 -13.45
N PHE A 309 -29.32 1.29 -14.02
CA PHE A 309 -29.92 0.17 -14.74
C PHE A 309 -29.51 -1.15 -14.05
N PRO A 310 -30.38 -1.78 -13.25
CA PRO A 310 -30.03 -2.94 -12.42
C PRO A 310 -29.91 -4.25 -13.18
N ASP A 311 -30.39 -4.30 -14.42
CA ASP A 311 -30.36 -5.51 -15.23
C ASP A 311 -28.92 -5.90 -15.58
N ILE A 312 -28.59 -7.14 -15.26
CA ILE A 312 -27.25 -7.72 -15.45
C ILE A 312 -27.06 -8.25 -16.88
N SER A 313 -28.13 -8.46 -17.64
CA SER A 313 -28.09 -9.02 -18.99
C SER A 313 -27.73 -8.02 -20.10
N THR A 314 -27.52 -6.75 -19.74
CA THR A 314 -27.15 -5.68 -20.67
C THR A 314 -25.80 -5.07 -20.37
N ASP A 315 -25.17 -4.51 -21.40
CA ASP A 315 -23.96 -3.67 -21.33
C ASP A 315 -24.27 -2.17 -21.30
N MET A 316 -25.54 -1.79 -21.49
CA MET A 316 -26.00 -0.40 -21.52
C MET A 316 -26.22 0.18 -20.13
N MET A 317 -26.02 1.50 -20.00
CA MET A 317 -26.22 2.22 -18.75
C MET A 317 -26.83 3.61 -18.98
N ASN A 318 -27.47 4.14 -17.95
CA ASN A 318 -28.01 5.50 -17.91
C ASN A 318 -27.51 6.25 -16.67
N THR A 319 -27.73 7.57 -16.65
CA THR A 319 -27.41 8.46 -15.52
C THR A 319 -28.60 8.74 -14.61
N THR A 320 -29.76 8.18 -14.93
CA THR A 320 -31.00 8.22 -14.14
C THR A 320 -31.75 6.91 -14.30
N PHE A 321 -32.68 6.62 -13.39
CA PHE A 321 -33.60 5.51 -13.59
C PHE A 321 -34.39 5.68 -14.88
N THR A 322 -34.70 4.57 -15.53
CA THR A 322 -35.63 4.55 -16.66
C THR A 322 -37.05 4.64 -16.14
N ASN A 323 -37.96 5.27 -16.90
CA ASN A 323 -39.38 5.30 -16.56
C ASN A 323 -39.93 3.88 -16.30
N THR A 324 -39.45 2.89 -17.05
CA THR A 324 -39.83 1.47 -16.86
C THR A 324 -39.49 0.96 -15.46
N LEU A 325 -38.30 1.24 -14.93
CA LEU A 325 -37.91 0.81 -13.58
C LEU A 325 -38.60 1.64 -12.49
N GLU A 326 -38.81 2.94 -12.74
CA GLU A 326 -39.55 3.80 -11.83
C GLU A 326 -40.98 3.29 -11.61
N GLU A 327 -41.65 2.90 -12.70
CA GLU A 327 -43.01 2.36 -12.71
C GLU A 327 -43.10 0.88 -12.29
N ASP A 328 -41.98 0.14 -12.29
CA ASP A 328 -41.95 -1.27 -11.88
C ASP A 328 -42.22 -1.43 -10.37
N THR A 329 -43.31 -2.12 -10.04
CA THR A 329 -43.77 -2.39 -8.67
C THR A 329 -43.56 -3.83 -8.21
N THR A 330 -42.79 -4.62 -8.98
CA THR A 330 -42.39 -5.96 -8.54
C THR A 330 -41.57 -5.89 -7.24
N ALA A 331 -41.63 -6.96 -6.44
CA ALA A 331 -40.91 -7.01 -5.17
C ALA A 331 -39.40 -6.78 -5.33
N ASN A 332 -38.81 -7.25 -6.43
CA ASN A 332 -37.39 -7.03 -6.73
C ASN A 332 -37.10 -5.58 -7.12
N ALA A 333 -37.92 -4.95 -7.96
CA ALA A 333 -37.75 -3.54 -8.31
C ALA A 333 -37.92 -2.63 -7.08
N MET A 334 -38.91 -2.89 -6.23
CA MET A 334 -39.10 -2.14 -4.98
C MET A 334 -37.95 -2.34 -4.00
N TRP A 335 -37.48 -3.58 -3.82
CA TRP A 335 -36.31 -3.88 -3.01
C TRP A 335 -35.09 -3.11 -3.53
N PHE A 336 -34.82 -3.17 -4.84
CA PHE A 336 -33.65 -2.55 -5.43
C PHE A 336 -33.69 -1.02 -5.28
N LYS A 337 -34.84 -0.39 -5.52
CA LYS A 337 -35.02 1.06 -5.31
C LYS A 337 -34.73 1.47 -3.87
N ASN A 338 -35.27 0.74 -2.89
CA ASN A 338 -35.02 0.99 -1.47
C ASN A 338 -33.54 0.79 -1.10
N TRP A 339 -32.92 -0.27 -1.61
CA TRP A 339 -31.49 -0.53 -1.42
C TRP A 339 -30.64 0.59 -2.03
N PHE A 340 -30.94 1.00 -3.27
CA PHE A 340 -30.20 2.02 -4.01
C PHE A 340 -30.24 3.38 -3.30
N ASP A 341 -31.41 3.77 -2.78
CA ASP A 341 -31.57 5.02 -2.02
C ASP A 341 -30.81 4.97 -0.69
N LYS A 342 -30.89 3.84 0.02
CA LYS A 342 -30.15 3.61 1.27
C LYS A 342 -28.65 3.67 1.02
N GLU A 343 -28.15 2.96 0.01
CA GLU A 343 -26.74 2.91 -0.34
C GLU A 343 -26.23 4.29 -0.79
N SER A 344 -27.00 5.02 -1.61
CA SER A 344 -26.67 6.39 -2.02
C SER A 344 -26.49 7.32 -0.83
N SER A 345 -27.27 7.13 0.23
CA SER A 345 -27.19 7.94 1.45
C SER A 345 -25.91 7.68 2.28
N VAL A 346 -25.26 6.53 2.08
CA VAL A 346 -24.08 6.08 2.84
C VAL A 346 -22.80 6.23 2.00
N ALA A 347 -22.85 5.85 0.73
CA ALA A 347 -21.71 5.83 -0.19
C ALA A 347 -21.02 7.19 -0.33
N TYR A 348 -21.72 8.31 -0.10
CA TYR A 348 -21.17 9.66 -0.22
C TYR A 348 -20.98 10.40 1.12
N ARG A 349 -20.91 9.66 2.25
CA ARG A 349 -20.52 10.21 3.57
C ARG A 349 -18.99 10.27 3.71
N LYS A 350 -18.50 10.86 4.82
CA LYS A 350 -17.07 11.08 5.12
C LYS A 350 -16.20 9.82 5.01
N ASP A 351 -16.79 8.63 5.20
CA ASP A 351 -16.11 7.32 5.12
C ASP A 351 -16.71 6.44 4.01
N GLY A 352 -17.35 7.06 3.02
CA GLY A 352 -17.95 6.38 1.88
C GLY A 352 -16.94 5.95 0.83
N PHE A 353 -17.43 5.57 -0.35
CA PHE A 353 -16.63 5.07 -1.46
C PHE A 353 -17.08 5.66 -2.80
N PRO A 354 -16.20 5.72 -3.81
CA PRO A 354 -16.50 6.32 -5.12
C PRO A 354 -17.45 5.44 -5.95
N TRP A 355 -18.67 5.22 -5.46
CA TRP A 355 -19.69 4.47 -6.19
C TRP A 355 -20.12 5.24 -7.43
N THR A 356 -19.99 4.61 -8.60
CA THR A 356 -20.27 5.27 -9.87
C THR A 356 -21.76 5.38 -10.15
N ARG A 357 -22.57 4.45 -9.63
CA ARG A 357 -23.97 4.19 -10.06
C ARG A 357 -24.11 3.91 -11.56
N LEU A 358 -22.98 3.65 -12.24
CA LEU A 358 -22.92 3.32 -13.66
C LEU A 358 -22.48 1.87 -13.90
N GLY A 359 -22.44 1.04 -12.85
CA GLY A 359 -22.25 -0.40 -12.97
C GLY A 359 -20.79 -0.86 -13.10
N TYR A 360 -19.83 0.00 -12.76
CA TYR A 360 -18.40 -0.34 -12.71
C TYR A 360 -17.69 0.33 -11.52
N THR A 361 -16.61 -0.31 -11.05
CA THR A 361 -15.76 0.24 -9.98
C THR A 361 -15.00 1.45 -10.49
N TYR A 362 -14.94 2.53 -9.71
CA TYR A 362 -14.08 3.66 -10.05
C TYR A 362 -12.60 3.30 -9.81
N ASP A 363 -11.85 3.05 -10.88
CA ASP A 363 -10.40 2.78 -10.82
C ASP A 363 -9.60 4.07 -10.63
N TRP A 364 -9.41 4.46 -9.37
CA TRP A 364 -8.71 5.69 -9.02
C TRP A 364 -7.17 5.62 -9.21
N GLY A 365 -6.64 4.46 -9.61
CA GLY A 365 -5.22 4.27 -9.92
C GLY A 365 -4.87 4.37 -11.40
N ASN A 366 -5.86 4.43 -12.29
CA ASN A 366 -5.64 4.45 -13.73
C ASN A 366 -5.73 5.90 -14.26
N PRO A 367 -4.64 6.47 -14.81
CA PRO A 367 -4.65 7.85 -15.29
C PRO A 367 -5.43 8.05 -16.60
N ASN A 368 -5.70 6.97 -17.33
CA ASN A 368 -6.27 7.03 -18.68
C ASN A 368 -7.76 6.66 -18.72
N SER A 369 -8.26 5.95 -17.71
CA SER A 369 -9.65 5.49 -17.64
C SER A 369 -10.11 5.39 -16.19
N LYS A 370 -11.38 5.66 -15.95
CA LYS A 370 -12.02 5.48 -14.63
C LYS A 370 -12.58 4.08 -14.45
N TYR A 371 -12.66 3.30 -15.53
CA TYR A 371 -13.22 1.97 -15.52
C TYR A 371 -12.27 0.98 -14.85
N GLY A 372 -12.74 0.34 -13.76
CA GLY A 372 -12.07 -0.81 -13.17
C GLY A 372 -12.63 -2.13 -13.68
N LEU A 373 -13.67 -2.64 -13.03
CA LEU A 373 -14.41 -3.84 -13.40
C LEU A 373 -15.91 -3.56 -13.34
N SER A 374 -16.71 -4.31 -14.10
CA SER A 374 -18.16 -4.30 -13.93
C SER A 374 -18.53 -4.81 -12.54
N GLU A 375 -19.46 -4.10 -11.90
CA GLU A 375 -19.90 -4.37 -10.53
C GLU A 375 -21.25 -5.07 -10.51
N PHE A 376 -21.40 -5.94 -9.51
CA PHE A 376 -22.61 -6.67 -9.21
C PHE A 376 -22.84 -6.69 -7.71
N ILE A 377 -24.09 -6.85 -7.32
CA ILE A 377 -24.49 -7.09 -5.93
C ILE A 377 -25.33 -8.35 -5.87
N VAL A 378 -25.18 -9.09 -4.77
CA VAL A 378 -26.02 -10.22 -4.44
C VAL A 378 -26.93 -9.83 -3.29
N LYS A 379 -28.24 -10.00 -3.49
CA LYS A 379 -29.29 -9.66 -2.51
C LYS A 379 -29.20 -10.51 -1.24
N GLU A 380 -29.66 -9.96 -0.11
CA GLU A 380 -29.76 -10.69 1.15
C GLU A 380 -30.58 -11.99 1.03
N GLY A 381 -30.25 -12.99 1.85
CA GLY A 381 -30.91 -14.30 1.82
C GLY A 381 -30.55 -15.18 0.62
N ALA A 382 -29.78 -14.67 -0.36
CA ALA A 382 -29.29 -15.49 -1.47
C ALA A 382 -28.43 -16.65 -0.96
N GLU A 383 -28.60 -17.81 -1.60
CA GLU A 383 -27.74 -18.96 -1.39
C GLU A 383 -26.52 -18.82 -2.29
N ILE A 384 -25.33 -18.96 -1.71
CA ILE A 384 -24.08 -19.00 -2.45
C ILE A 384 -23.35 -20.31 -2.16
N GLU A 385 -22.70 -20.87 -3.18
CA GLU A 385 -21.82 -22.02 -3.05
C GLU A 385 -20.38 -21.54 -3.20
N VAL A 386 -19.62 -21.56 -2.10
CA VAL A 386 -18.24 -21.09 -2.07
C VAL A 386 -17.36 -22.11 -2.78
N LYS A 387 -16.72 -21.72 -3.88
CA LYS A 387 -15.70 -22.56 -4.52
C LYS A 387 -14.43 -22.58 -3.69
N PHE A 388 -13.97 -21.38 -3.31
CA PHE A 388 -12.85 -21.22 -2.40
C PHE A 388 -12.73 -19.78 -1.87
N THR A 389 -11.99 -19.64 -0.78
CA THR A 389 -11.55 -18.37 -0.22
C THR A 389 -10.05 -18.33 -0.06
N ARG A 390 -9.40 -17.30 -0.62
CA ARG A 390 -7.94 -17.20 -0.69
C ARG A 390 -7.47 -15.81 -0.30
N LYS A 391 -6.32 -15.74 0.38
CA LYS A 391 -5.63 -14.47 0.59
C LYS A 391 -5.26 -13.83 -0.75
N ASN A 392 -5.14 -12.49 -0.81
CA ASN A 392 -4.81 -11.72 -2.02
C ASN A 392 -3.70 -12.39 -2.86
N ARG A 393 -2.55 -12.73 -2.25
CA ARG A 393 -1.43 -13.36 -2.95
C ARG A 393 -1.79 -14.71 -3.59
N ALA A 394 -2.52 -15.56 -2.86
CA ALA A 394 -2.92 -16.87 -3.35
C ALA A 394 -3.97 -16.77 -4.47
N PHE A 395 -4.90 -15.82 -4.36
CA PHE A 395 -5.87 -15.52 -5.42
C PHE A 395 -5.18 -15.02 -6.70
N LEU A 396 -4.23 -14.09 -6.59
CA LEU A 396 -3.46 -13.58 -7.72
C LEU A 396 -2.58 -14.66 -8.36
N THR A 397 -2.06 -15.60 -7.57
CA THR A 397 -1.34 -16.78 -8.10
C THR A 397 -2.28 -17.68 -8.89
N TRP A 398 -3.47 -17.94 -8.36
CA TRP A 398 -4.50 -18.70 -9.08
C TRP A 398 -4.95 -18.03 -10.38
N MET A 399 -5.04 -16.69 -10.41
CA MET A 399 -5.27 -15.95 -11.66
C MET A 399 -4.14 -16.15 -12.66
N LYS A 400 -2.89 -16.09 -12.20
CA LYS A 400 -1.69 -16.30 -13.02
C LYS A 400 -1.66 -17.70 -13.64
N ASP A 401 -2.04 -18.74 -12.90
CA ASP A 401 -2.04 -20.12 -13.38
C ASP A 401 -3.11 -20.38 -14.46
N ARG A 402 -4.09 -19.48 -14.58
CA ARG A 402 -5.16 -19.50 -15.58
C ARG A 402 -4.90 -18.60 -16.78
N MET A 403 -3.80 -17.84 -16.78
CA MET A 403 -3.43 -16.98 -17.90
C MET A 403 -3.33 -17.81 -19.17
#